data_AF-A0A258CQQ8-F1
#
_entry.id   AF-A0A258CQQ8-F1
#
_cell.length_a   1.000
_cell.length_b   1.000
_cell.length_c   1.000
_cell.angle_alpha   90.00
_cell.angle_beta   90.00
_cell.angle_gamma   90.00
#
_symmetry.space_group_name_H-M   'P 1'
#
loop_
_entity.id
_entity.type
_entity.pdbx_description
1 polymer ?
#
loop_
_entity_poly.entity_id
_entity_poly.type
_entity_poly.pdbx_seq_one_letter_code
_entity_poly.pdbx_strand_id
1 'polypeptide(L)'
;MHGAWIPVEDEAQVWSAIARMLQASPQPAAEEFAIHDHEDFCGVEIAEYASVARVVEIAGFLRAHGRLGALVLAEVGGDLAAANTALEEQYRGCFSSLADSFQALTEEAVDIPKALRGYIDYDAMARDAQLNGEIFTVETAHDEVHVFWVC
;
A
#
# COMPACT_ATOMS: atom_id res chain seq x y z
N MET A 1 27.20 -14.37 -12.70
CA MET A 1 26.37 -13.16 -12.63
C MET A 1 27.09 -12.15 -11.77
N HIS A 2 27.20 -10.90 -12.22
CA HIS A 2 27.78 -9.79 -11.46
C HIS A 2 26.62 -8.88 -11.07
N GLY A 3 26.52 -8.53 -9.78
CA GLY A 3 25.40 -7.76 -9.25
C GLY A 3 25.86 -6.87 -8.11
N ALA A 4 25.06 -5.84 -7.82
CA ALA A 4 25.28 -4.92 -6.72
C ALA A 4 23.94 -4.49 -6.12
N TRP A 5 23.91 -4.27 -4.80
CA TRP A 5 22.80 -3.60 -4.14
C TRP A 5 22.83 -2.11 -4.48
N ILE A 6 21.71 -1.59 -4.96
CA ILE A 6 21.58 -0.20 -5.41
C ILE A 6 20.48 0.48 -4.58
N PRO A 7 20.79 1.55 -3.82
CA PRO A 7 19.77 2.32 -3.13
C PRO A 7 18.86 3.03 -4.14
N VAL A 8 17.55 2.95 -3.92
CA VAL A 8 16.52 3.51 -4.82
C VAL A 8 16.10 4.89 -4.31
N GLU A 9 16.88 5.92 -4.62
CA GLU A 9 16.57 7.31 -4.26
C GLU A 9 15.84 8.04 -5.39
N ASP A 10 16.55 8.28 -6.50
CA ASP A 10 16.02 8.85 -7.73
C ASP A 10 16.53 8.08 -8.95
N GLU A 11 15.83 8.24 -10.07
CA GLU A 11 16.10 7.49 -11.29
C GLU A 11 17.51 7.75 -11.85
N ALA A 12 18.02 8.98 -11.78
CA ALA A 12 19.33 9.30 -12.34
C ALA A 12 20.47 8.63 -11.55
N GLN A 13 20.35 8.61 -10.22
CA GLN A 13 21.29 7.91 -9.35
C GLN A 13 21.25 6.40 -9.57
N VAL A 14 20.05 5.81 -9.71
CA VAL A 14 19.91 4.37 -9.97
C VAL A 14 20.54 4.00 -11.32
N TRP A 15 20.28 4.76 -12.39
CA TRP A 15 20.92 4.54 -13.68
C TRP A 15 22.44 4.68 -13.63
N SER A 16 22.95 5.68 -12.90
CA SER A 16 24.39 5.84 -12.69
C SER A 16 25.02 4.65 -11.96
N ALA A 17 24.31 4.07 -10.97
CA ALA A 17 24.76 2.88 -10.26
C ALA A 17 24.72 1.63 -11.15
N ILE A 18 23.67 1.43 -11.95
CA ILE A 18 23.57 0.32 -12.91
C ILE A 18 24.70 0.41 -13.93
N ALA A 19 24.97 1.59 -14.50
CA ALA A 19 26.06 1.77 -15.47
C ALA A 19 27.44 1.42 -14.87
N ARG A 20 27.69 1.82 -13.61
CA ARG A 20 28.92 1.46 -12.89
C ARG A 20 29.03 -0.05 -12.66
N MET A 21 27.93 -0.70 -12.28
CA MET A 21 27.87 -2.15 -12.10
C MET A 21 28.17 -2.90 -13.41
N LEU A 22 27.57 -2.47 -14.53
CA LEU A 22 27.80 -3.08 -15.84
C LEU A 22 29.26 -2.91 -16.30
N GLN A 23 29.86 -1.73 -16.10
CA GLN A 23 31.26 -1.48 -16.44
C GLN A 23 32.25 -2.31 -15.60
N ALA A 24 31.89 -2.62 -14.36
CA ALA A 24 32.70 -3.47 -13.48
C ALA A 24 32.55 -4.96 -13.78
N SER A 25 31.61 -5.33 -14.67
CA SER A 25 31.34 -6.73 -14.99
C SER A 25 32.56 -7.38 -15.66
N PRO A 26 32.97 -8.58 -15.21
CA PRO A 26 34.00 -9.37 -15.88
C PRO A 26 33.52 -9.94 -17.23
N GLN A 27 32.22 -9.85 -17.52
CA GLN A 27 31.65 -10.28 -18.79
C GLN A 27 31.88 -9.20 -19.87
N PRO A 28 32.47 -9.55 -21.01
CA PRO A 28 32.63 -8.58 -22.11
C PRO A 28 31.27 -8.14 -22.65
N ALA A 29 31.12 -6.84 -22.90
CA ALA A 29 29.91 -6.20 -23.43
C ALA A 29 28.64 -6.46 -22.58
N ALA A 30 28.74 -6.34 -21.25
CA ALA A 30 27.57 -6.36 -20.38
C ALA A 30 26.72 -5.08 -20.58
N GLU A 31 25.56 -5.22 -21.23
CA GLU A 31 24.64 -4.11 -21.53
C GLU A 31 23.29 -4.24 -20.82
N GLU A 32 22.93 -5.43 -20.38
CA GLU A 32 21.62 -5.74 -19.80
C GLU A 32 21.70 -5.89 -18.27
N PHE A 33 20.64 -5.49 -17.58
CA PHE A 33 20.45 -5.70 -16.15
C PHE A 33 19.06 -6.29 -15.88
N ALA A 34 18.93 -6.97 -14.74
CA ALA A 34 17.68 -7.51 -14.24
C ALA A 34 17.66 -7.35 -12.71
N ILE A 35 16.46 -7.21 -12.14
CA ILE A 35 16.26 -7.13 -10.69
C ILE A 35 16.09 -8.55 -10.18
N HIS A 36 17.12 -9.08 -9.52
CA HIS A 36 17.08 -10.44 -8.98
C HIS A 36 16.60 -10.51 -7.52
N ASP A 37 16.78 -9.43 -6.76
CA ASP A 37 16.44 -9.38 -5.34
C ASP A 37 16.15 -7.93 -4.92
N HIS A 38 15.35 -7.75 -3.85
CA HIS A 38 14.98 -6.45 -3.31
C HIS A 38 14.62 -6.52 -1.82
N GLU A 39 14.99 -5.48 -1.07
CA GLU A 39 14.70 -5.34 0.37
C GLU A 39 14.03 -3.98 0.65
N ASP A 40 13.39 -3.87 1.82
CA ASP A 40 12.71 -2.64 2.28
C ASP A 40 11.50 -2.17 1.43
N PHE A 41 10.93 -3.06 0.61
CA PHE A 41 9.68 -2.82 -0.14
C PHE A 41 8.41 -3.22 0.62
N CYS A 42 8.51 -3.47 1.93
CA CYS A 42 7.37 -3.81 2.79
C CYS A 42 6.47 -4.95 2.26
N GLY A 43 7.05 -5.92 1.54
CA GLY A 43 6.32 -7.05 0.95
C GLY A 43 5.71 -6.79 -0.44
N VAL A 44 5.96 -5.61 -1.04
CA VAL A 44 5.61 -5.35 -2.44
C VAL A 44 6.57 -6.09 -3.35
N GLU A 45 6.03 -6.93 -4.24
CA GLU A 45 6.79 -7.66 -5.25
C GLU A 45 7.25 -6.72 -6.38
N ILE A 46 8.54 -6.79 -6.71
CA ILE A 46 9.11 -6.05 -7.84
C ILE A 46 9.43 -7.04 -8.96
N ALA A 47 8.84 -6.83 -10.14
CA ALA A 47 9.11 -7.67 -11.30
C ALA A 47 10.58 -7.58 -11.73
N GLU A 48 11.14 -8.72 -12.17
CA GLU A 48 12.54 -8.84 -12.61
C GLU A 48 12.93 -7.82 -13.69
N TYR A 49 11.97 -7.47 -14.56
CA TYR A 49 12.14 -6.52 -15.66
C TYR A 49 11.35 -5.22 -15.43
N ALA A 50 11.04 -4.87 -14.17
CA ALA A 50 10.44 -3.58 -13.85
C ALA A 50 11.33 -2.44 -14.31
N SER A 51 10.74 -1.36 -14.84
CA SER A 51 11.49 -0.17 -15.22
C SER A 51 12.05 0.52 -13.98
N VAL A 52 13.23 1.14 -14.11
CA VAL A 52 13.85 1.92 -13.01
C VAL A 52 12.88 2.99 -12.49
N ALA A 53 12.22 3.72 -13.39
CA ALA A 53 11.19 4.70 -13.05
C ALA A 53 10.12 4.09 -12.13
N ARG A 54 9.60 2.91 -12.46
CA ARG A 54 8.57 2.22 -11.67
C ARG A 54 9.06 1.85 -10.27
N VAL A 55 10.29 1.34 -10.17
CA VAL A 55 10.89 0.98 -8.88
C VAL A 55 11.09 2.23 -8.00
N VAL A 56 11.52 3.34 -8.59
CA VAL A 56 11.67 4.64 -7.90
C VAL A 56 10.32 5.18 -7.42
N GLU A 57 9.27 5.10 -8.24
CA GLU A 57 7.92 5.50 -7.85
C GLU A 57 7.41 4.68 -6.65
N ILE A 58 7.53 3.35 -6.71
CA ILE A 58 7.11 2.48 -5.60
C ILE A 58 7.93 2.80 -4.35
N ALA A 59 9.26 2.91 -4.46
CA ALA A 59 10.11 3.22 -3.31
C ALA A 59 9.78 4.59 -2.70
N GLY A 60 9.47 5.59 -3.53
CA GLY A 60 9.03 6.92 -3.09
C GLY A 60 7.69 6.85 -2.33
N PHE A 61 6.72 6.13 -2.89
CA PHE A 61 5.42 5.91 -2.26
C PHE A 61 5.53 5.18 -0.92
N LEU A 62 6.32 4.10 -0.86
CA LEU A 62 6.54 3.35 0.38
C LEU A 62 7.28 4.17 1.44
N ARG A 63 8.21 5.04 1.06
CA ARG A 63 8.83 5.99 2.01
C ARG A 63 7.81 6.98 2.58
N ALA A 64 6.85 7.44 1.78
CA ALA A 64 5.85 8.40 2.20
C ALA A 64 4.77 7.77 3.11
N HIS A 65 4.36 6.53 2.83
CA HIS A 65 3.19 5.91 3.47
C HIS A 65 3.52 4.68 4.34
N GLY A 66 4.77 4.23 4.33
CA GLY A 66 5.26 3.10 5.11
C GLY A 66 4.48 1.81 4.85
N ARG A 67 4.32 1.01 5.91
CA ARG A 67 3.64 -0.30 5.87
C ARG A 67 2.17 -0.18 5.41
N LEU A 68 1.46 0.86 5.84
CA LEU A 68 0.06 1.06 5.42
C LEU A 68 -0.02 1.22 3.90
N GLY A 69 0.86 2.06 3.33
CA GLY A 69 0.93 2.23 1.88
C GLY A 69 1.19 0.92 1.15
N ALA A 70 2.14 0.10 1.63
CA ALA A 70 2.45 -1.19 1.03
C ALA A 70 1.23 -2.11 0.95
N LEU A 71 0.47 -2.20 2.04
CA LEU A 71 -0.72 -3.04 2.12
C LEU A 71 -1.84 -2.50 1.22
N VAL A 72 -2.09 -1.19 1.21
CA VAL A 72 -3.07 -0.57 0.30
C VAL A 72 -2.66 -0.78 -1.15
N LEU A 73 -1.38 -0.66 -1.48
CA LEU A 73 -0.87 -0.90 -2.83
C LEU A 73 -1.10 -2.35 -3.27
N ALA A 74 -0.96 -3.31 -2.36
CA ALA A 74 -1.28 -4.71 -2.62
C ALA A 74 -2.79 -4.92 -2.86
N GLU A 75 -3.65 -4.30 -2.05
CA GLU A 75 -5.12 -4.38 -2.20
C GLU A 75 -5.61 -3.87 -3.56
N VAL A 76 -5.01 -2.79 -4.08
CA VAL A 76 -5.38 -2.21 -5.39
C VAL A 76 -4.60 -2.81 -6.56
N GLY A 77 -3.93 -3.95 -6.37
CA GLY A 77 -3.24 -4.67 -7.44
C GLY A 77 -1.99 -3.97 -7.99
N GLY A 78 -1.34 -3.14 -7.17
CA GLY A 78 -0.11 -2.45 -7.54
C GLY A 78 -0.31 -1.13 -8.28
N ASP A 79 -1.53 -0.63 -8.44
CA ASP A 79 -1.77 0.69 -9.05
C ASP A 79 -1.46 1.81 -8.04
N LEU A 80 -0.39 2.59 -8.30
CA LEU A 80 -0.02 3.70 -7.43
C LEU A 80 -1.04 4.85 -7.45
N ALA A 81 -1.69 5.11 -8.58
CA ALA A 81 -2.69 6.16 -8.65
C ALA A 81 -3.90 5.77 -7.78
N ALA A 82 -4.37 4.54 -7.93
CA ALA A 82 -5.45 4.01 -7.09
C ALA A 82 -5.06 3.97 -5.60
N ALA A 83 -3.83 3.59 -5.27
CA ALA A 83 -3.36 3.55 -3.89
C ALA A 83 -3.30 4.96 -3.26
N ASN A 84 -2.87 5.97 -4.02
CA ASN A 84 -2.91 7.36 -3.58
C ASN A 84 -4.35 7.84 -3.38
N THR A 85 -5.26 7.60 -4.34
CA THR A 85 -6.69 7.94 -4.18
C THR A 85 -7.28 7.27 -2.93
N ALA A 86 -6.94 6.00 -2.68
CA ALA A 86 -7.40 5.30 -1.50
C ALA A 86 -6.94 5.98 -0.21
N LEU A 87 -5.65 6.32 -0.11
CA LEU A 87 -5.08 6.95 1.09
C LEU A 87 -5.55 8.39 1.30
N GLU A 88 -5.76 9.16 0.24
CA GLU A 88 -6.09 10.59 0.31
C GLU A 88 -7.60 10.85 0.46
N GLU A 89 -8.44 10.11 -0.28
CA GLU A 89 -9.86 10.42 -0.40
C GLU A 89 -10.76 9.39 0.29
N GLN A 90 -10.36 8.12 0.27
CA GLN A 90 -11.20 7.00 0.72
C GLN A 90 -10.94 6.61 2.17
N TYR A 91 -9.78 6.94 2.72
CA TYR A 91 -9.40 6.57 4.07
C TYR A 91 -10.30 7.23 5.14
N ARG A 92 -10.73 6.44 6.12
CA ARG A 92 -11.63 6.86 7.22
C ARG A 92 -11.03 6.74 8.61
N GLY A 93 -9.82 6.20 8.73
CA GLY A 93 -9.10 6.10 9.99
C GLY A 93 -8.74 4.67 10.36
N CYS A 94 -8.19 4.53 11.57
CA CYS A 94 -7.78 3.27 12.16
C CYS A 94 -8.65 2.99 13.39
N PHE A 95 -9.16 1.77 13.49
CA PHE A 95 -10.12 1.35 14.51
C PHE A 95 -9.72 -0.03 15.07
N SER A 96 -10.19 -0.36 16.28
CA SER A 96 -9.96 -1.67 16.89
C SER A 96 -10.68 -2.81 16.18
N SER A 97 -11.81 -2.51 15.56
CA SER A 97 -12.56 -3.46 14.75
C SER A 97 -13.38 -2.72 13.69
N LEU A 98 -13.90 -3.48 12.72
CA LEU A 98 -14.80 -2.92 11.71
C LEU A 98 -16.14 -2.47 12.31
N ALA A 99 -16.64 -3.15 13.35
CA ALA A 99 -17.85 -2.72 14.06
C ALA A 99 -17.64 -1.38 14.75
N ASP A 100 -16.47 -1.17 15.37
CA ASP A 100 -16.11 0.11 16.00
C ASP A 100 -16.07 1.26 14.99
N SER A 101 -15.60 1.02 13.76
CA SER A 101 -15.60 2.05 12.72
C SER A 101 -17.02 2.41 12.30
N PHE A 102 -17.91 1.43 12.12
CA PHE A 102 -19.31 1.68 11.78
C PHE A 102 -20.05 2.39 12.90
N GLN A 103 -19.79 2.04 14.15
CA GLN A 103 -20.34 2.76 15.28
C GLN A 103 -19.89 4.22 15.28
N ALA A 104 -18.57 4.47 15.24
CA ALA A 104 -18.02 5.81 15.28
C ALA A 104 -18.55 6.70 14.15
N LEU A 105 -18.52 6.20 12.91
CA LEU A 105 -18.96 6.95 11.73
C LEU A 105 -20.48 7.18 11.72
N THR A 106 -21.27 6.21 12.21
CA THR A 106 -22.73 6.37 12.29
C THR A 106 -23.12 7.39 13.37
N GLU A 107 -22.50 7.30 14.56
CA GLU A 107 -22.76 8.22 15.67
C GLU A 107 -22.26 9.65 15.38
N GLU A 108 -21.25 9.81 14.52
CA GLU A 108 -20.83 11.12 14.00
C GLU A 108 -21.85 11.70 13.00
N ALA A 109 -22.38 10.86 12.10
CA ALA A 109 -23.27 11.30 11.03
C ALA A 109 -24.72 11.49 11.48
N VAL A 110 -25.18 10.76 12.51
CA VAL A 110 -26.59 10.69 12.91
C VAL A 110 -26.74 10.80 14.42
N ASP A 111 -27.64 11.67 14.89
CA ASP A 111 -28.03 11.69 16.30
C ASP A 111 -28.99 10.52 16.60
N ILE A 112 -28.43 9.44 17.17
CA ILE A 112 -29.17 8.23 17.50
C ILE A 112 -29.92 8.41 18.83
N PRO A 113 -31.26 8.32 18.84
CA PRO A 113 -32.02 8.38 20.08
C PRO A 113 -31.54 7.34 21.09
N LYS A 114 -31.37 7.76 22.36
CA LYS A 114 -30.85 6.87 23.43
C LYS A 114 -31.60 5.54 23.55
N ALA A 115 -32.90 5.53 23.28
CA ALA A 115 -33.73 4.33 23.33
C ALA A 115 -33.38 3.28 22.26
N LEU A 116 -32.77 3.69 21.14
CA LEU A 116 -32.44 2.83 20.00
C LEU A 116 -30.97 2.39 19.98
N ARG A 117 -30.08 3.09 20.69
CA ARG A 117 -28.62 2.84 20.61
C ARG A 117 -28.22 1.40 20.92
N GLY A 118 -28.88 0.76 21.89
CA GLY A 118 -28.60 -0.64 22.26
C GLY A 118 -29.18 -1.69 21.30
N TYR A 119 -29.89 -1.29 20.26
CA TYR A 119 -30.52 -2.19 19.28
C TYR A 119 -29.85 -2.16 17.90
N ILE A 120 -28.81 -1.34 17.72
CA ILE A 120 -28.10 -1.24 16.45
C ILE A 120 -27.00 -2.30 16.43
N ASP A 121 -27.02 -3.13 15.39
CA ASP A 121 -26.04 -4.18 15.16
C ASP A 121 -24.97 -3.69 14.17
N TYR A 122 -23.91 -3.08 14.72
CA TYR A 122 -22.81 -2.54 13.91
C TYR A 122 -21.97 -3.64 13.25
N ASP A 123 -21.92 -4.84 13.83
CA ASP A 123 -21.26 -6.00 13.21
C ASP A 123 -21.97 -6.43 11.92
N ALA A 124 -23.31 -6.46 11.93
CA ALA A 124 -24.10 -6.75 10.74
C ALA A 124 -23.92 -5.67 9.67
N MET A 125 -23.98 -4.38 10.06
CA MET A 125 -23.78 -3.26 9.14
C MET A 125 -22.39 -3.30 8.47
N ALA A 126 -21.35 -3.50 9.28
CA ALA A 126 -19.98 -3.64 8.83
C ALA A 126 -19.80 -4.78 7.82
N ARG A 127 -20.34 -5.96 8.16
CA ARG A 127 -20.26 -7.14 7.31
C ARG A 127 -20.98 -6.92 5.97
N ASP A 128 -22.17 -6.33 5.99
CA ASP A 128 -22.94 -6.10 4.77
C ASP A 128 -22.20 -5.14 3.83
N ALA A 129 -21.66 -4.04 4.34
CA ALA A 129 -20.89 -3.08 3.54
C ALA A 129 -19.63 -3.72 2.92
N GLN A 130 -18.93 -4.58 3.67
CA GLN A 130 -17.76 -5.29 3.16
C GLN A 130 -18.13 -6.31 2.08
N LEU A 131 -19.22 -7.07 2.28
CA LEU A 131 -19.70 -8.05 1.29
C LEU A 131 -20.20 -7.39 0.00
N ASN A 132 -20.76 -6.19 0.10
CA ASN A 132 -21.20 -5.41 -1.06
C ASN A 132 -20.05 -4.71 -1.79
N GLY A 133 -18.83 -4.73 -1.24
CA GLY A 133 -17.67 -4.04 -1.81
C GLY A 133 -17.74 -2.52 -1.68
N GLU A 134 -18.58 -2.00 -0.78
CA GLU A 134 -18.65 -0.55 -0.47
C GLU A 134 -17.38 -0.10 0.26
N ILE A 135 -16.66 -1.05 0.85
CA ILE A 135 -15.53 -0.79 1.74
C ILE A 135 -14.44 -1.85 1.54
N PHE A 136 -13.20 -1.49 1.86
CA PHE A 136 -12.14 -2.45 2.11
C PHE A 136 -11.35 -2.06 3.36
N THR A 137 -10.59 -3.03 3.88
CA THR A 137 -9.85 -2.88 5.13
C THR A 137 -8.44 -3.41 5.02
N VAL A 138 -7.51 -2.78 5.73
CA VAL A 138 -6.12 -3.19 5.83
C VAL A 138 -5.73 -3.29 7.30
N GLU A 139 -5.06 -4.37 7.70
CA GLU A 139 -4.57 -4.56 9.07
C GLU A 139 -3.05 -4.37 9.16
N THR A 140 -2.62 -3.42 9.99
CA THR A 140 -1.19 -3.13 10.21
C THR A 140 -0.64 -3.84 11.45
N ALA A 141 -1.49 -4.05 12.46
CA ALA A 141 -1.24 -4.81 13.68
C ALA A 141 -2.55 -5.40 14.24
N HIS A 142 -2.46 -6.13 15.37
CA HIS A 142 -3.64 -6.57 16.10
C HIS A 142 -4.43 -5.35 16.60
N ASP A 143 -5.75 -5.35 16.37
CA ASP A 143 -6.65 -4.23 16.68
C ASP A 143 -6.28 -2.89 15.99
N GLU A 144 -5.58 -2.94 14.84
CA GLU A 144 -5.32 -1.78 13.99
C GLU A 144 -5.91 -2.00 12.59
N VAL A 145 -7.23 -1.83 12.49
CA VAL A 145 -8.02 -1.96 11.25
C VAL A 145 -8.16 -0.61 10.58
N HIS A 146 -7.48 -0.43 9.46
CA HIS A 146 -7.59 0.74 8.59
C HIS A 146 -8.76 0.57 7.63
N VAL A 147 -9.64 1.57 7.55
CA VAL A 147 -10.93 1.47 6.85
C VAL A 147 -10.99 2.45 5.67
N PHE A 148 -11.44 1.96 4.51
CA PHE A 148 -11.47 2.72 3.25
C PHE A 148 -12.81 2.56 2.53
N TRP A 149 -13.46 3.68 2.18
CA TRP A 149 -14.74 3.70 1.45
C TRP A 149 -14.53 3.70 -0.07
N VAL A 150 -15.01 2.68 -0.75
CA VAL A 150 -14.93 2.53 -2.20
C VAL A 150 -16.05 3.37 -2.83
N CYS A 151 -15.69 4.34 -3.67
CA CYS A 151 -16.63 5.15 -4.45
C CYS A 151 -17.00 4.50 -5.78
#